data_AF-A0A6G4LAW4-F1
#
_entry.id   AF-A0A6G4LAW4-F1
#
_cell.length_a   1.000
_cell.length_b   1.000
_cell.length_c   1.000
_cell.angle_alpha   90.00
_cell.angle_beta   90.00
_cell.angle_gamma   90.00
#
_symmetry.space_group_name_H-M   'P 1'
#
loop_
_entity.id
_entity.type
_entity.pdbx_description
1 polymer ?
#
loop_
_entity_poly.entity_id
_entity_poly.type
_entity_poly.pdbx_seq_one_letter_code
_entity_poly.pdbx_strand_id
1 'polypeptide(L)'
;MGFETLIAIAALVMAAIAGAFGIGHSRGTSKAEAKADQQRTEDNAAATVAAAERRVEATKEASNVQQTVNHMPGDDVDRELRTNWTRKG
;
A
#
# COMPACT_ATOMS: atom_id res chain seq x y z
N MET A 1 -31.12 -56.98 -2.79
CA MET A 1 -30.54 -55.62 -2.73
C MET A 1 -31.64 -54.66 -3.17
N GLY A 2 -32.23 -53.89 -2.25
CA GLY A 2 -33.44 -53.09 -2.48
C GLY A 2 -33.16 -51.65 -2.91
N PHE A 3 -34.22 -50.90 -3.23
CA PHE A 3 -34.14 -49.48 -3.63
C PHE A 3 -33.48 -48.60 -2.54
N GLU A 4 -33.64 -48.97 -1.27
CA GLU A 4 -33.03 -48.28 -0.12
C GLU A 4 -31.50 -48.34 -0.16
N THR A 5 -30.91 -49.47 -0.57
CA THR A 5 -29.44 -49.58 -0.72
C THR A 5 -28.90 -48.69 -1.83
N LEU A 6 -29.67 -48.47 -2.90
CA LEU A 6 -29.31 -47.56 -3.98
C LEU A 6 -29.37 -46.09 -3.53
N ILE A 7 -30.41 -45.71 -2.77
CA ILE A 7 -30.54 -44.36 -2.21
C ILE A 7 -29.39 -44.06 -1.24
N ALA A 8 -29.03 -45.01 -0.37
CA ALA A 8 -27.93 -44.85 0.57
C ALA A 8 -26.58 -44.63 -0.14
N ILE A 9 -26.31 -45.38 -1.21
CA ILE A 9 -25.10 -45.21 -2.02
C ILE A 9 -25.09 -43.84 -2.71
N ALA A 10 -26.23 -43.43 -3.29
CA ALA A 10 -26.34 -42.11 -3.94
C ALA A 10 -26.11 -40.95 -2.96
N ALA A 11 -26.69 -41.04 -1.75
CA ALA A 11 -26.49 -40.05 -0.70
C ALA A 11 -25.02 -39.96 -0.25
N LEU A 12 -24.35 -41.11 -0.12
CA LEU A 12 -22.94 -41.19 0.24
C LEU A 12 -22.03 -40.51 -0.80
N VAL A 13 -22.30 -40.74 -2.10
CA VAL A 13 -21.55 -40.11 -3.19
C VAL A 13 -21.72 -38.59 -3.18
N MET A 14 -22.95 -38.10 -2.98
CA MET A 14 -23.21 -36.65 -2.90
C MET A 14 -22.54 -36.00 -1.69
N ALA A 15 -22.55 -36.66 -0.54
CA ALA A 15 -21.86 -36.19 0.66
C ALA A 15 -20.33 -36.12 0.46
N ALA A 16 -19.75 -37.11 -0.23
CA ALA A 16 -18.31 -37.11 -0.55
C ALA A 16 -17.93 -35.94 -1.48
N ILE A 17 -18.74 -35.66 -2.50
CA ILE A 17 -18.50 -34.53 -3.43
C ILE A 17 -18.62 -33.19 -2.70
N ALA A 18 -19.67 -33.01 -1.89
CA ALA A 18 -19.87 -31.80 -1.10
C ALA A 18 -18.75 -31.57 -0.07
N GLY A 19 -18.29 -32.63 0.61
CA GLY A 19 -17.16 -32.58 1.54
C GLY A 19 -15.86 -32.17 0.87
N ALA A 20 -15.58 -32.69 -0.33
CA ALA A 20 -14.39 -32.32 -1.10
C ALA A 20 -14.42 -30.85 -1.55
N PHE A 21 -15.57 -30.35 -2.01
CA PHE A 21 -15.72 -28.96 -2.45
C PHE A 21 -15.66 -27.94 -1.30
N GLY A 22 -16.28 -28.25 -0.15
CA GLY A 22 -16.27 -27.36 1.03
C GLY A 22 -14.87 -27.17 1.65
N ILE A 23 -14.04 -28.21 1.63
CA ILE A 23 -12.66 -28.15 2.15
C ILE A 23 -11.72 -27.43 1.16
N GLY A 24 -11.96 -27.56 -0.15
CA GLY A 24 -11.15 -26.88 -1.17
C GLY A 24 -11.37 -25.36 -1.20
N HIS A 25 -12.62 -24.90 -1.13
CA HIS A 25 -12.96 -23.48 -1.24
C HIS A 25 -12.46 -22.66 -0.04
N SER A 26 -12.61 -23.18 1.18
CA SER A 26 -12.17 -22.53 2.43
C SER A 26 -10.65 -22.29 2.49
N ARG A 27 -9.84 -23.17 1.89
CA ARG A 27 -8.38 -23.00 1.81
C ARG A 27 -7.95 -22.03 0.71
N GLY A 28 -8.73 -21.90 -0.37
CA GLY A 28 -8.43 -21.00 -1.49
C GLY A 28 -8.65 -19.53 -1.14
N THR A 29 -9.80 -19.23 -0.53
CA THR A 29 -10.15 -17.86 -0.10
C THR A 29 -9.21 -17.35 0.98
N SER A 30 -8.94 -18.16 2.02
CA SER A 30 -8.06 -17.78 3.12
C SER A 30 -6.62 -17.46 2.67
N LYS A 31 -6.08 -18.19 1.68
CA LYS A 31 -4.76 -17.89 1.10
C LYS A 31 -4.77 -16.61 0.24
N ALA A 32 -5.85 -16.35 -0.48
CA ALA A 32 -5.99 -15.14 -1.28
C ALA A 32 -6.12 -13.89 -0.39
N GLU A 33 -6.90 -14.00 0.69
CA GLU A 33 -7.05 -12.93 1.69
C GLU A 33 -5.72 -12.62 2.37
N ALA A 34 -4.97 -13.64 2.81
CA ALA A 34 -3.65 -13.44 3.43
C ALA A 34 -2.65 -12.73 2.51
N LYS A 35 -2.64 -13.08 1.21
CA LYS A 35 -1.77 -12.42 0.21
C LYS A 35 -2.19 -10.97 -0.06
N ALA A 36 -3.49 -10.70 -0.12
CA ALA A 36 -4.00 -9.34 -0.33
C ALA A 36 -3.68 -8.43 0.87
N ASP A 37 -3.78 -8.95 2.09
CA ASP A 37 -3.44 -8.22 3.31
C ASP A 37 -1.94 -7.94 3.41
N GLN A 38 -1.11 -8.93 3.04
CA GLN A 38 0.33 -8.77 2.94
C GLN A 38 0.71 -7.69 1.91
N GLN A 39 0.14 -7.74 0.70
CA GLN A 39 0.41 -6.75 -0.34
C GLN A 39 0.03 -5.33 0.11
N ARG A 40 -1.14 -5.15 0.73
CA ARG A 40 -1.55 -3.84 1.26
C ARG A 40 -0.60 -3.32 2.33
N THR A 41 -0.08 -4.20 3.17
CA THR A 41 0.87 -3.83 4.21
C THR A 41 2.20 -3.39 3.61
N GLU A 42 2.71 -4.11 2.61
CA GLU A 42 3.92 -3.76 1.88
C GLU A 42 3.77 -2.44 1.11
N ASP A 43 2.65 -2.25 0.41
CA ASP A 43 2.34 -1.02 -0.32
C ASP A 43 2.21 0.18 0.62
N ASN A 44 1.55 0.01 1.77
CA ASN A 44 1.43 1.05 2.79
C ASN A 44 2.78 1.40 3.42
N ALA A 45 3.64 0.41 3.64
CA ALA A 45 4.99 0.64 4.14
C ALA A 45 5.82 1.43 3.12
N ALA A 46 5.78 1.05 1.84
CA ALA A 46 6.46 1.76 0.76
C ALA A 46 5.95 3.21 0.62
N ALA A 47 4.63 3.43 0.67
CA ALA A 47 4.04 4.76 0.63
C ALA A 47 4.45 5.62 1.84
N THR A 48 4.53 5.01 3.03
CA THR A 48 4.97 5.69 4.26
C THR A 48 6.43 6.09 4.18
N VAL A 49 7.30 5.21 3.69
CA VAL A 49 8.73 5.51 3.46
C VAL A 49 8.88 6.65 2.46
N ALA A 50 8.21 6.57 1.31
CA ALA A 50 8.26 7.63 0.30
C ALA A 50 7.72 8.98 0.82
N ALA A 51 6.71 8.96 1.68
CA ALA A 51 6.21 10.17 2.34
C ALA A 51 7.21 10.72 3.36
N ALA A 52 7.87 9.86 4.12
CA ALA A 52 8.90 10.25 5.08
C ALA A 52 10.13 10.84 4.38
N GLU A 53 10.64 10.19 3.33
CA GLU A 53 11.76 10.68 2.51
C GLU A 53 11.44 12.05 1.91
N ARG A 54 10.25 12.22 1.32
CA ARG A 54 9.82 13.52 0.79
C ARG A 54 9.77 14.61 1.88
N ARG A 55 9.36 14.28 3.10
CA ARG A 55 9.37 15.24 4.23
C ARG A 55 10.79 15.61 4.65
N VAL A 56 11.70 14.63 4.70
CA VAL A 56 13.11 14.86 5.02
C VAL A 56 13.76 15.76 3.97
N GLU A 57 13.53 15.47 2.69
CA GLU A 57 14.05 16.27 1.58
C GLU A 57 13.53 17.70 1.63
N ALA A 58 12.21 17.91 1.75
CA ALA A 58 11.62 19.24 1.87
C ALA A 58 12.15 20.01 3.10
N THR A 59 12.38 19.33 4.22
CA THR A 59 12.95 19.96 5.42
C THR A 59 14.41 20.35 5.21
N LYS A 60 15.19 19.48 4.55
CA LYS A 60 16.60 19.76 4.22
C LYS A 60 16.72 20.92 3.25
N GLU A 61 15.89 20.96 2.22
CA GLU A 61 15.87 22.07 1.26
C GLU A 61 15.46 23.38 1.93
N ALA A 62 14.41 23.36 2.76
CA ALA A 62 13.99 24.54 3.51
C ALA A 62 15.09 25.04 4.46
N SER A 63 15.79 24.12 5.13
CA SER A 63 16.92 24.45 6.00
C SER A 63 18.09 25.04 5.21
N ASN A 64 18.42 24.48 4.05
CA ASN A 64 19.46 24.99 3.16
C ASN A 64 19.13 26.40 2.67
N VAL A 65 17.90 26.63 2.20
CA VAL A 65 17.43 27.97 1.80
C VAL A 65 17.53 28.95 2.97
N GLN A 66 17.08 28.55 4.17
CA GLN A 66 17.16 29.40 5.36
C GLN A 66 18.62 29.72 5.74
N GLN A 67 19.53 28.75 5.66
CA GLN A 67 20.96 28.98 5.90
C GLN A 67 21.58 29.93 4.88
N THR A 68 21.25 29.77 3.59
CA THR A 68 21.71 30.66 2.52
C THR A 68 21.25 32.09 2.77
N VAL A 69 19.97 32.29 3.10
CA VAL A 69 19.42 33.61 3.41
C VAL A 69 20.08 34.21 4.65
N ASN A 70 20.29 33.42 5.72
CA ASN A 70 20.91 33.89 6.95
C ASN A 70 22.38 34.32 6.78
N HIS A 71 23.11 33.77 5.80
CA HIS A 71 24.49 34.14 5.51
C HIS A 71 24.60 35.32 4.51
N MET A 72 23.47 35.80 3.99
CA MET A 72 23.45 36.87 3.00
C MET A 72 23.38 38.24 3.70
N PRO A 73 24.25 39.21 3.33
CA PRO A 73 24.14 40.59 3.81
C PRO A 73 22.76 41.18 3.48
N GLY A 74 22.21 42.04 4.35
CA GLY A 74 20.85 42.57 4.21
C GLY A 74 20.58 43.25 2.86
N ASP A 75 21.56 43.95 2.30
CA ASP A 75 21.47 44.59 0.97
C ASP A 75 21.51 43.59 -0.20
N ASP A 76 22.07 42.40 0.00
CA ASP A 76 22.13 41.36 -1.02
C ASP A 76 20.80 40.61 -1.17
N VAL A 77 20.07 40.41 -0.07
CA VAL A 77 18.72 39.78 -0.11
C VAL A 77 17.76 40.64 -0.92
N ASP A 78 17.74 41.94 -0.66
CA ASP A 78 16.86 42.89 -1.35
C ASP A 78 17.21 42.98 -2.85
N ARG A 79 18.51 42.93 -3.18
CA ARG A 79 19.02 42.88 -4.55
C ARG A 79 18.60 41.60 -5.27
N GLU A 80 18.80 40.42 -4.67
CA GLU A 80 18.40 39.11 -5.20
C GLU A 80 16.88 39.03 -5.47
N LEU A 81 16.06 39.48 -4.52
CA LEU A 81 14.60 39.55 -4.68
C LEU A 81 14.20 40.50 -5.83
N ARG A 82 15.00 41.52 -6.12
CA ARG A 82 14.70 42.49 -7.18
C ARG A 82 15.18 42.05 -8.56
N THR A 83 16.27 41.28 -8.62
CA THR A 83 16.88 40.82 -9.89
C THR A 83 16.37 39.47 -10.36
N ASN A 84 16.14 38.51 -9.45
CA ASN A 84 15.87 37.11 -9.78
C ASN A 84 14.44 36.66 -9.49
N TRP A 85 13.61 37.51 -8.84
CA TRP A 85 12.22 37.16 -8.59
C TRP A 85 11.45 37.00 -9.91
N THR A 86 11.19 35.75 -10.28
CA THR A 86 10.27 35.42 -11.36
C THR A 86 8.91 35.19 -10.72
N ARG A 87 8.02 36.19 -10.79
CA ARG A 87 6.63 36.03 -10.34
C ARG A 87 5.95 35.02 -11.27
N LYS A 88 5.96 33.74 -10.91
CA LYS A 88 5.15 32.71 -11.55
C LYS A 88 3.78 32.73 -10.85
N GLY A 89 2.89 33.54 -11.40
CA GLY A 89 1.45 33.37 -11.21
C GLY A 89 0.93 32.28 -12.13
#